data_AF-A0AAV2WRB3-F1
#
_entry.id   AF-A0AAV2WRB3-F1
#
_cell.length_a   1.000
_cell.length_b   1.000
_cell.length_c   1.000
_cell.angle_alpha   90.00
_cell.angle_beta   90.00
_cell.angle_gamma   90.00
#
_symmetry.space_group_name_H-M   'P 1'
#
loop_
_entity.id
_entity.type
_entity.pdbx_description
1 polymer ?
#
loop_
_entity_poly.entity_id
_entity_poly.type
_entity_poly.pdbx_seq_one_letter_code
_entity_poly.pdbx_strand_id
1 'polypeptide(L)'
;MRGRTIAAGVAAIAVGTVAGLAAVPTANADLDIALNGTYRVISNGEWAKTNEVYMDEAVQVSMWTFATSCTDAQTCSGTVSSDKGWTVPAEYRVNRWLVRLQHPNWLRCPDGSTAPGYQSFRFNGVDGSGQIDIDNLQLLAGFDRTEGPGGACGRNTPTVIEMPLRLDRV
;
A
#
# COMPACT_ATOMS: atom_id res chain seq x y z
N MET A 1 62.94 70.34 -0.15
CA MET A 1 63.86 69.20 0.07
C MET A 1 63.36 68.39 1.26
N ARG A 2 63.20 67.05 1.06
CA ARG A 2 62.99 65.99 2.07
C ARG A 2 61.65 66.06 2.85
N GLY A 3 60.70 65.15 2.77
CA GLY A 3 60.66 63.77 2.29
C GLY A 3 60.28 62.83 3.43
N ARG A 4 59.13 62.12 3.29
CA ARG A 4 58.88 60.70 3.57
C ARG A 4 57.47 60.41 4.12
N THR A 5 56.77 59.58 3.35
CA THR A 5 55.55 58.80 3.60
C THR A 5 55.77 57.64 4.59
N ILE A 6 54.68 57.01 5.07
CA ILE A 6 54.41 55.56 5.35
C ILE A 6 53.25 55.48 6.37
N ALA A 7 52.02 55.10 5.98
CA ALA A 7 51.42 53.76 5.78
C ALA A 7 50.41 53.49 6.91
N ALA A 8 49.09 53.61 6.65
CA ALA A 8 48.20 52.57 6.16
C ALA A 8 48.01 51.44 7.18
N GLY A 9 46.98 51.60 8.02
CA GLY A 9 46.52 50.59 8.96
C GLY A 9 45.78 49.46 8.25
N VAL A 10 45.92 48.25 8.79
CA VAL A 10 45.06 47.11 8.48
C VAL A 10 44.59 46.54 9.82
N ALA A 11 43.33 46.80 10.14
CA ALA A 11 42.64 46.21 11.27
C ALA A 11 42.36 44.73 10.97
N ALA A 12 42.79 43.85 11.87
CA ALA A 12 42.45 42.43 11.83
C ALA A 12 40.98 42.25 12.25
N ILE A 13 40.14 41.71 11.38
CA ILE A 13 38.79 41.25 11.73
C ILE A 13 38.87 39.73 11.87
N ALA A 14 38.89 39.25 13.11
CA ALA A 14 38.65 37.85 13.43
C ALA A 14 37.13 37.60 13.34
N VAL A 15 36.69 36.90 12.29
CA VAL A 15 35.30 36.44 12.19
C VAL A 15 35.20 35.08 12.88
N GLY A 16 34.56 35.05 14.05
CA GLY A 16 34.17 33.82 14.72
C GLY A 16 32.89 33.26 14.11
N THR A 17 32.92 32.02 13.63
CA THR A 17 31.73 31.27 13.22
C THR A 17 31.36 30.27 14.31
N VAL A 18 30.39 30.64 15.15
CA VAL A 18 29.78 29.74 16.15
C VAL A 18 28.38 29.35 15.69
N ALA A 19 28.18 28.03 15.66
CA ALA A 19 26.95 27.27 15.82
C ALA A 19 25.78 27.46 14.84
N GLY A 20 25.46 26.34 14.19
CA GLY A 20 24.14 26.06 13.63
C GLY A 20 24.02 24.58 13.31
N LEU A 21 23.95 23.70 14.32
CA LEU A 21 23.39 22.36 14.15
C LEU A 21 21.87 22.53 13.94
N ALA A 22 21.50 23.05 12.78
CA ALA A 22 20.12 22.98 12.32
C ALA A 22 19.83 21.50 12.11
N ALA A 23 18.83 20.97 12.82
CA ALA A 23 18.25 19.67 12.49
C ALA A 23 17.85 19.75 11.01
N VAL A 24 18.59 19.04 10.15
CA VAL A 24 18.26 18.98 8.73
C VAL A 24 16.86 18.36 8.68
N PRO A 25 15.85 19.04 8.11
CA PRO A 25 14.56 18.40 7.92
C PRO A 25 14.81 17.12 7.10
N THR A 26 14.32 15.98 7.60
CA THR A 26 14.34 14.76 6.80
C THR A 26 13.54 15.05 5.54
N ALA A 27 14.21 15.05 4.40
CA ALA A 27 13.56 15.12 3.10
C ALA A 27 12.73 13.84 2.92
N ASN A 28 11.46 13.88 3.32
CA ASN A 28 10.48 12.91 2.85
C ASN A 28 10.15 13.33 1.43
N ALA A 29 10.69 12.61 0.44
CA ALA A 29 10.10 12.64 -0.88
C ALA A 29 8.72 12.01 -0.72
N ASP A 30 7.66 12.83 -0.83
CA ASP A 30 6.33 12.29 -1.06
C ASP A 30 6.37 11.69 -2.46
N LEU A 31 6.73 10.40 -2.50
CA LEU A 31 6.80 9.66 -3.75
C LEU A 31 5.36 9.45 -4.20
N ASP A 32 5.06 9.81 -5.44
CA ASP A 32 3.72 9.88 -6.04
C ASP A 32 2.95 8.53 -6.09
N ILE A 33 3.54 7.48 -5.51
CA ILE A 33 2.96 6.14 -5.37
C ILE A 33 2.42 5.86 -3.96
N ALA A 34 2.66 6.75 -2.98
CA ALA A 34 2.19 6.58 -1.61
C ALA A 34 0.66 6.64 -1.56
N LEU A 35 0.04 5.52 -1.21
CA LEU A 35 -1.42 5.40 -1.19
C LEU A 35 -1.98 5.98 0.11
N ASN A 36 -2.67 7.11 0.01
CA ASN A 36 -3.20 7.85 1.15
C ASN A 36 -4.63 8.34 0.89
N GLY A 37 -5.45 8.31 1.94
CA GLY A 37 -6.84 8.77 1.89
C GLY A 37 -7.85 7.62 1.83
N THR A 38 -9.09 7.96 1.50
CA THR A 38 -10.21 7.03 1.55
C THR A 38 -10.60 6.54 0.16
N TYR A 39 -10.86 5.23 0.07
CA TYR A 39 -11.18 4.53 -1.16
C TYR A 39 -12.46 3.71 -0.96
N ARG A 40 -13.33 3.73 -1.96
CA ARG A 40 -14.43 2.78 -2.09
C ARG A 40 -13.91 1.53 -2.77
N VAL A 41 -14.01 0.40 -2.08
CA VAL A 41 -13.48 -0.89 -2.51
C VAL A 41 -14.63 -1.83 -2.86
N ILE A 42 -14.55 -2.41 -4.05
CA ILE A 42 -15.54 -3.36 -4.59
C ILE A 42 -14.84 -4.65 -4.98
N SER A 43 -15.16 -5.76 -4.32
CA SER A 43 -14.87 -7.10 -4.81
C SER A 43 -16.07 -7.60 -5.60
N ASN A 44 -15.91 -7.77 -6.92
CA ASN A 44 -16.98 -8.15 -7.82
C ASN A 44 -17.23 -9.67 -7.78
N GLY A 45 -18.22 -10.08 -7.01
CA GLY A 45 -18.62 -11.48 -6.90
C GLY A 45 -19.28 -12.05 -8.15
N GLU A 46 -19.88 -11.24 -9.03
CA GLU A 46 -20.54 -11.69 -10.27
C GLU A 46 -19.55 -12.24 -11.32
N TRP A 47 -18.26 -11.97 -11.14
CA TRP A 47 -17.19 -12.46 -12.01
C TRP A 47 -16.15 -13.26 -11.22
N ALA A 48 -16.57 -13.82 -10.08
CA ALA A 48 -15.73 -14.62 -9.24
C ALA A 48 -15.42 -15.98 -9.87
N LYS A 49 -14.30 -16.55 -9.44
CA LYS A 49 -13.93 -17.93 -9.73
C LYS A 49 -13.69 -18.69 -8.44
N THR A 50 -14.25 -19.89 -8.35
CA THR A 50 -13.88 -20.88 -7.34
C THR A 50 -13.09 -21.99 -8.01
N ASN A 51 -11.82 -22.15 -7.61
CA ASN A 51 -10.89 -23.10 -8.22
C ASN A 51 -10.84 -23.00 -9.75
N GLU A 52 -10.70 -21.77 -10.26
CA GLU A 52 -10.66 -21.42 -11.70
C GLU A 52 -11.98 -21.61 -12.48
N VAL A 53 -13.06 -22.03 -11.82
CA VAL A 53 -14.39 -22.15 -12.42
C VAL A 53 -15.22 -20.92 -12.05
N TYR A 54 -15.83 -20.28 -13.05
CA TYR A 54 -16.73 -19.15 -12.82
C TYR A 54 -17.92 -19.59 -11.95
N MET A 55 -18.09 -18.91 -10.83
CA MET A 55 -19.15 -19.14 -9.88
C MET A 55 -19.44 -17.82 -9.19
N ASP A 56 -20.70 -17.37 -9.22
CA ASP A 56 -21.07 -16.10 -8.59
C ASP A 56 -20.88 -16.17 -7.08
N GLU A 57 -20.23 -15.14 -6.54
CA GLU A 57 -20.10 -14.88 -5.11
C GLU A 57 -20.84 -13.59 -4.76
N ALA A 58 -21.02 -13.32 -3.46
CA ALA A 58 -21.62 -12.07 -3.02
C ALA A 58 -20.67 -10.89 -3.32
N VAL A 59 -21.16 -9.88 -4.06
CA VAL A 59 -20.44 -8.61 -4.25
C VAL A 59 -20.17 -7.95 -2.89
N GLN A 60 -18.89 -7.67 -2.60
CA GLN A 60 -18.48 -7.02 -1.36
C GLN A 60 -18.15 -5.55 -1.63
N VAL A 61 -18.74 -4.66 -0.84
CA VAL A 61 -18.44 -3.22 -0.88
C VAL A 61 -18.03 -2.73 0.50
N SER A 62 -16.95 -1.95 0.55
CA SER A 62 -16.41 -1.38 1.78
C SER A 62 -15.69 -0.06 1.53
N MET A 63 -15.43 0.67 2.60
CA MET A 63 -14.66 1.93 2.59
C MET A 63 -13.36 1.72 3.34
N TRP A 64 -12.23 1.97 2.67
CA TRP A 64 -10.90 1.76 3.23
C TRP A 64 -10.18 3.09 3.34
N THR A 65 -9.47 3.31 4.44
CA THR A 65 -8.63 4.49 4.63
C THR A 65 -7.18 4.04 4.74
N PHE A 66 -6.36 4.48 3.79
CA PHE A 66 -4.93 4.19 3.73
C PHE A 66 -4.13 5.33 4.35
N ALA A 67 -3.09 4.93 5.09
CA ALA A 67 -2.06 5.81 5.62
C ALA A 67 -0.71 5.12 5.39
N THR A 68 0.01 5.52 4.34
CA THR A 68 1.26 4.90 3.90
C THR A 68 2.34 5.92 3.58
N SER A 69 3.59 5.46 3.62
CA SER A 69 4.78 6.24 3.27
C SER A 69 5.77 5.36 2.52
N CYS A 70 6.57 5.97 1.64
CA CYS A 70 7.53 5.27 0.81
C CYS A 70 8.96 5.60 1.24
N THR A 71 9.81 4.58 1.31
CA THR A 71 11.26 4.76 1.53
C THR A 71 11.99 5.01 0.21
N ASP A 72 11.48 4.42 -0.87
CA ASP A 72 11.96 4.57 -2.24
C ASP A 72 10.81 4.29 -3.22
N ALA A 73 11.06 4.50 -4.51
CA ALA A 73 10.04 4.37 -5.57
C ALA A 73 9.51 2.93 -5.78
N GLN A 74 10.00 1.94 -5.05
CA GLN A 74 9.60 0.53 -5.16
C GLN A 74 9.14 -0.06 -3.83
N THR A 75 9.31 0.69 -2.73
CA THR A 75 9.08 0.21 -1.37
C THR A 75 8.26 1.23 -0.60
N CYS A 76 6.98 0.91 -0.43
CA CYS A 76 6.08 1.63 0.47
C CYS A 76 5.48 0.69 1.50
N SER A 77 5.12 1.25 2.64
CA SER A 77 4.44 0.54 3.71
C SER A 77 3.60 1.48 4.56
N GLY A 78 2.64 0.91 5.26
CA GLY A 78 1.81 1.63 6.20
C GLY A 78 0.65 0.77 6.66
N THR A 79 -0.49 1.40 6.89
CA THR A 79 -1.69 0.73 7.37
C THR A 79 -2.88 1.06 6.50
N VAL A 80 -3.84 0.14 6.50
CA VAL A 80 -5.16 0.34 5.92
C VAL A 80 -6.20 -0.07 6.94
N SER A 81 -7.23 0.77 7.11
CA SER A 81 -8.37 0.50 7.99
C SER A 81 -9.65 0.44 7.18
N SER A 82 -10.50 -0.54 7.45
CA SER A 82 -11.80 -0.71 6.79
C SER A 82 -12.95 -0.31 7.71
N ASP A 83 -14.01 0.24 7.11
CA ASP A 83 -15.33 0.40 7.75
C ASP A 83 -15.95 -0.92 8.25
N LYS A 84 -15.40 -2.07 7.86
CA LYS A 84 -15.75 -3.40 8.39
C LYS A 84 -15.05 -3.74 9.71
N GLY A 85 -14.30 -2.80 10.30
CA GLY A 85 -13.78 -2.91 11.67
C GLY A 85 -12.43 -3.62 11.80
N TRP A 86 -11.67 -3.73 10.70
CA TRP A 86 -10.30 -4.27 10.71
C TRP A 86 -9.28 -3.21 10.30
N THR A 87 -8.05 -3.37 10.81
CA THR A 87 -6.88 -2.59 10.41
C THR A 87 -5.70 -3.54 10.25
N VAL A 88 -5.03 -3.48 9.11
CA VAL A 88 -3.91 -4.37 8.77
C VAL A 88 -2.80 -3.59 8.03
N PRO A 89 -1.59 -4.15 7.90
CA PRO A 89 -0.55 -3.54 7.08
C PRO A 89 -0.94 -3.44 5.60
N ALA A 90 -0.56 -2.33 4.97
CA ALA A 90 -0.56 -2.16 3.52
C ALA A 90 0.89 -2.13 3.03
N GLU A 91 1.22 -2.97 2.07
CA GLU A 91 2.59 -3.11 1.55
C GLU A 91 2.62 -2.88 0.05
N TYR A 92 3.56 -2.06 -0.43
CA TYR A 92 3.82 -1.95 -1.86
C TYR A 92 5.07 -2.73 -2.22
N ARG A 93 4.96 -3.65 -3.18
CA ARG A 93 6.08 -4.49 -3.68
C ARG A 93 5.90 -4.75 -5.17
N VAL A 94 6.92 -4.49 -5.98
CA VAL A 94 6.94 -4.84 -7.41
C VAL A 94 5.68 -4.33 -8.12
N ASN A 95 5.53 -3.00 -8.15
CA ASN A 95 4.47 -2.28 -8.87
C ASN A 95 3.02 -2.60 -8.44
N ARG A 96 2.81 -3.11 -7.21
CA ARG A 96 1.46 -3.36 -6.69
C ARG A 96 1.40 -3.23 -5.17
N TRP A 97 0.22 -2.89 -4.70
CA TRP A 97 -0.18 -2.93 -3.30
C TRP A 97 -0.68 -4.32 -2.91
N LEU A 98 -0.36 -4.72 -1.68
CA LEU A 98 -0.76 -5.95 -1.04
C LEU A 98 -1.39 -5.63 0.32
N VAL A 99 -2.58 -6.15 0.54
CA VAL A 99 -3.30 -6.13 1.82
C VAL A 99 -3.72 -7.55 2.13
N ARG A 100 -3.50 -8.02 3.36
CA ARG A 100 -3.76 -9.42 3.74
C ARG A 100 -4.58 -9.50 5.01
N LEU A 101 -5.59 -10.37 4.99
CA LEU A 101 -6.46 -10.67 6.11
C LEU A 101 -6.51 -12.17 6.34
N GLN A 102 -6.78 -12.54 7.60
CA GLN A 102 -7.05 -13.92 7.97
C GLN A 102 -8.46 -13.99 8.53
N HIS A 103 -9.26 -14.90 7.97
CA HIS A 103 -10.62 -15.20 8.41
C HIS A 103 -10.61 -16.52 9.18
N PRO A 104 -10.71 -16.50 10.51
CA PRO A 104 -10.84 -17.72 11.27
C PRO A 104 -12.16 -18.42 10.91
N ASN A 105 -12.14 -19.74 10.80
CA ASN A 105 -13.33 -20.57 10.54
C ASN A 105 -14.06 -20.27 9.22
N TRP A 106 -13.34 -19.80 8.20
CA TRP A 106 -13.90 -19.49 6.88
C TRP A 106 -14.41 -20.72 6.13
N LEU A 107 -13.59 -21.77 6.06
CA LEU A 107 -13.95 -22.99 5.34
C LEU A 107 -14.62 -23.96 6.31
N ARG A 108 -15.89 -24.27 6.06
CA ARG A 108 -16.63 -25.29 6.82
C ARG A 108 -16.51 -26.65 6.15
N CYS A 109 -16.04 -27.64 6.91
CA CYS A 109 -15.85 -29.00 6.43
C CYS A 109 -17.12 -29.85 6.61
N PRO A 110 -17.29 -30.92 5.80
CA PRO A 110 -18.44 -31.83 5.92
C PRO A 110 -18.55 -32.55 7.28
N ASP A 111 -17.42 -32.74 7.96
CA ASP A 111 -17.35 -33.34 9.30
C ASP A 111 -17.72 -32.37 10.43
N GLY A 112 -18.08 -31.13 10.09
CA GLY A 112 -18.46 -30.07 11.02
C GLY A 112 -17.29 -29.25 11.58
N SER A 113 -16.04 -29.62 11.28
CA SER A 113 -14.86 -28.82 11.61
C SER A 113 -14.75 -27.59 10.71
N THR A 114 -13.83 -26.69 11.04
CA THR A 114 -13.56 -25.47 10.28
C THR A 114 -12.07 -25.26 10.08
N ALA A 115 -11.72 -24.63 8.96
CA ALA A 115 -10.36 -24.20 8.63
C ALA A 115 -10.32 -22.68 8.37
N PRO A 116 -9.17 -22.01 8.59
CA PRO A 116 -9.03 -20.60 8.28
C PRO A 116 -9.06 -20.34 6.78
N GLY A 117 -9.34 -19.10 6.40
CA GLY A 117 -9.15 -18.56 5.06
C GLY A 117 -8.12 -17.43 5.10
N TYR A 118 -7.21 -17.40 4.13
CA TYR A 118 -6.24 -16.34 3.95
C TYR A 118 -6.65 -15.50 2.75
N GLN A 119 -7.09 -14.27 3.02
CA GLN A 119 -7.52 -13.34 2.00
C GLN A 119 -6.38 -12.37 1.66
N SER A 120 -6.12 -12.20 0.37
CA SER A 120 -5.10 -11.32 -0.16
C SER A 120 -5.69 -10.43 -1.25
N PHE A 121 -5.54 -9.13 -1.08
CA PHE A 121 -5.88 -8.13 -2.06
C PHE A 121 -4.60 -7.68 -2.73
N ARG A 122 -4.53 -7.81 -4.05
CA ARG A 122 -3.38 -7.41 -4.86
C ARG A 122 -3.88 -6.47 -5.94
N PHE A 123 -3.43 -5.22 -5.94
CA PHE A 123 -3.94 -4.19 -6.84
C PHE A 123 -2.89 -3.12 -7.15
N ASN A 124 -3.10 -2.40 -8.25
CA ASN A 124 -2.25 -1.32 -8.71
C ASN A 124 -3.08 -0.26 -9.41
N GLY A 125 -2.50 0.93 -9.61
CA GLY A 125 -3.12 1.98 -10.42
C GLY A 125 -3.36 1.50 -11.86
N VAL A 126 -4.48 1.94 -12.44
CA VAL A 126 -4.85 1.66 -13.82
C VAL A 126 -5.42 2.89 -14.52
N ASP A 127 -5.25 2.99 -15.84
CA ASP A 127 -5.87 4.05 -16.63
C ASP A 127 -7.35 3.76 -16.93
N GLY A 128 -8.02 4.67 -17.65
CA GLY A 128 -9.43 4.52 -18.03
C GLY A 128 -9.73 3.35 -18.96
N SER A 129 -8.71 2.73 -19.57
CA SER A 129 -8.83 1.52 -20.39
C SER A 129 -8.53 0.23 -19.60
N GLY A 130 -8.16 0.35 -18.32
CA GLY A 130 -7.77 -0.75 -17.46
C GLY A 130 -6.33 -1.24 -17.67
N GLN A 131 -5.50 -0.49 -18.41
CA GLN A 131 -4.07 -0.77 -18.48
C GLN A 131 -3.36 -0.29 -17.21
N ILE A 132 -2.22 -0.92 -16.89
CA ILE A 132 -1.45 -0.56 -15.70
C ILE A 132 -0.91 0.87 -15.86
N ASP A 133 -1.22 1.70 -14.87
CA ASP A 133 -0.69 3.06 -14.71
C ASP A 133 -0.36 3.22 -13.22
N ILE A 134 0.89 2.92 -12.86
CA ILE A 134 1.31 2.81 -11.45
C ILE A 134 1.21 4.12 -10.67
N ASP A 135 1.24 5.25 -11.37
CA ASP A 135 1.16 6.59 -10.79
C ASP A 135 -0.31 7.01 -10.60
N ASN A 136 -1.28 6.29 -11.18
CA ASN A 136 -2.69 6.57 -10.97
C ASN A 136 -3.17 6.05 -9.60
N LEU A 137 -3.25 6.96 -8.64
CA LEU A 137 -3.82 6.68 -7.31
C LEU A 137 -5.32 6.98 -7.19
N GLN A 138 -6.00 7.37 -8.28
CA GLN A 138 -7.45 7.65 -8.28
C GLN A 138 -8.28 6.40 -8.58
N LEU A 139 -7.78 5.55 -9.48
CA LEU A 139 -8.41 4.32 -9.90
C LEU A 139 -7.41 3.18 -9.80
N LEU A 140 -7.72 2.19 -8.96
CA LEU A 140 -6.92 0.99 -8.82
C LEU A 140 -7.76 -0.25 -9.14
N ALA A 141 -7.09 -1.26 -9.68
CA ALA A 141 -7.72 -2.54 -10.00
C ALA A 141 -6.80 -3.70 -9.66
N GLY A 142 -7.39 -4.87 -9.47
CA GLY A 142 -6.64 -6.08 -9.17
C GLY A 142 -7.54 -7.23 -8.78
N PHE A 143 -7.12 -8.02 -7.79
CA PHE A 143 -7.83 -9.21 -7.34
C PHE A 143 -7.92 -9.30 -5.82
N ASP A 144 -9.09 -9.72 -5.36
CA ASP A 144 -9.36 -10.23 -4.02
C ASP A 144 -9.36 -11.75 -4.09
N ARG A 145 -8.37 -12.39 -3.46
CA ARG A 145 -8.19 -13.84 -3.47
C ARG A 145 -8.21 -14.38 -2.06
N THR A 146 -9.15 -15.26 -1.76
CA THR A 146 -9.22 -16.00 -0.50
C THR A 146 -8.89 -17.47 -0.74
N GLU A 147 -7.96 -18.02 0.02
CA GLU A 147 -7.56 -19.43 -0.06
C GLU A 147 -7.54 -20.13 1.29
N GLY A 148 -8.02 -21.38 1.30
CA GLY A 148 -7.90 -22.27 2.46
C GLY A 148 -6.54 -22.99 2.49
N PRO A 149 -6.12 -23.52 3.65
CA PRO A 149 -4.96 -24.40 3.73
C PRO A 149 -5.10 -25.63 2.84
N GLY A 150 -4.01 -26.07 2.21
CA GLY A 150 -3.96 -27.38 1.55
C GLY A 150 -4.19 -28.50 2.58
N GLY A 151 -4.93 -29.55 2.18
CA GLY A 151 -5.29 -30.66 3.07
C GLY A 151 -6.49 -30.38 3.99
N ALA A 152 -6.98 -29.13 4.06
CA ALA A 152 -8.17 -28.81 4.84
C ALA A 152 -9.40 -29.57 4.31
N CYS A 153 -10.29 -29.96 5.22
CA CYS A 153 -11.51 -30.72 4.91
C CYS A 153 -11.27 -32.01 4.09
N GLY A 154 -10.10 -32.65 4.26
CA GLY A 154 -9.75 -33.88 3.55
C GLY A 154 -9.51 -33.70 2.05
N ARG A 155 -9.34 -32.46 1.57
CA ARG A 155 -9.04 -32.14 0.16
C ARG A 155 -7.61 -31.66 0.02
N ASN A 156 -6.83 -32.31 -0.84
CA ASN A 156 -5.45 -31.91 -1.09
C ASN A 156 -5.37 -30.52 -1.78
N THR A 157 -6.23 -30.29 -2.78
CA THR A 157 -6.33 -28.98 -3.45
C THR A 157 -7.05 -27.99 -2.53
N PRO A 158 -6.44 -26.83 -2.24
CA PRO A 158 -7.08 -25.80 -1.44
C PRO A 158 -8.33 -25.26 -2.16
N THR A 159 -9.33 -24.83 -1.38
CA THR A 159 -10.43 -24.03 -1.94
C THR A 159 -9.93 -22.61 -2.13
N VAL A 160 -9.99 -22.12 -3.36
CA VAL A 160 -9.57 -20.77 -3.75
C VAL A 160 -10.74 -20.04 -4.36
N ILE A 161 -11.08 -18.88 -3.81
CA ILE A 161 -12.04 -17.93 -4.39
C ILE A 161 -11.24 -16.71 -4.85
N GLU A 162 -11.40 -16.29 -6.10
CA GLU A 162 -10.78 -15.09 -6.64
C GLU A 162 -11.83 -14.20 -7.29
N MET A 163 -11.89 -12.93 -6.89
CA MET A 163 -12.81 -11.91 -7.37
C MET A 163 -12.04 -10.74 -7.99
N PRO A 164 -12.49 -10.17 -9.12
CA PRO A 164 -11.99 -8.89 -9.59
C PRO A 164 -12.22 -7.79 -8.54
N LEU A 165 -11.21 -6.96 -8.33
CA LEU A 165 -11.21 -5.90 -7.33
C LEU A 165 -11.08 -4.54 -8.02
N ARG A 166 -11.87 -3.56 -7.56
CA ARG A 166 -11.76 -2.16 -7.95
C ARG A 166 -11.72 -1.27 -6.72
N LEU A 167 -10.85 -0.27 -6.74
CA LEU A 167 -10.81 0.80 -5.75
C LEU A 167 -10.93 2.14 -6.46
N ASP A 168 -11.89 2.95 -6.02
CA ASP A 168 -12.08 4.33 -6.47
C ASP A 168 -11.79 5.25 -5.29
N ARG A 169 -10.98 6.28 -5.51
CA ARG A 169 -10.77 7.31 -4.49
C ARG A 169 -12.06 8.10 -4.26
N VAL A 170 -12.32 8.47 -3.00
CA VAL A 170 -13.49 9.26 -2.57
C VAL A 170 -13.11 10.72 -2.32
#